data_AF-A0A067H1F5-F1
#
_entry.id   AF-A0A067H1F5-F1
#
_cell.length_a   1.000
_cell.length_b   1.000
_cell.length_c   1.000
_cell.angle_alpha   90.00
_cell.angle_beta   90.00
_cell.angle_gamma   90.00
#
_symmetry.space_group_name_H-M   'P 1'
#
loop_
_entity.id
_entity.type
_entity.pdbx_description
1 polymer ?
#
loop_
_entity_poly.entity_id
_entity_poly.type
_entity_poly.pdbx_seq_one_letter_code
_entity_poly.pdbx_strand_id
1 'polypeptide(L)'
;MKQPANCLEDMEMRKRILHFALEGNALKAIELTEELAQDLLEKNKDLHFDLLSLHFVELVCSRKCTEALEFAQTKLTPFGKVQKYVEKLEDFMALLAYEEPEKSPMFHLLSLEYRQHVADNLNRAILGL
;
A
#
# COMPACT_ATOMS: atom_id res chain seq x y z
N MET A 1 14.16 22.36 -18.76
CA MET A 1 15.21 22.17 -17.74
C MET A 1 14.54 22.29 -16.38
N LYS A 2 14.35 21.19 -15.63
CA LYS A 2 13.82 21.25 -14.26
C LYS A 2 14.84 21.99 -13.38
N GLN A 3 14.39 22.97 -12.59
CA GLN A 3 15.27 23.72 -11.67
C GLN A 3 15.89 22.77 -10.63
N PRO A 4 17.13 23.03 -10.20
CA PRO A 4 17.82 22.16 -9.22
C PRO A 4 17.14 22.11 -7.85
N ALA A 5 16.35 23.13 -7.48
CA ALA A 5 15.54 23.15 -6.26
C ALA A 5 14.44 22.06 -6.29
N ASN A 6 13.71 21.95 -7.40
CA ASN A 6 12.68 20.91 -7.58
C ASN A 6 13.27 19.50 -7.50
N CYS A 7 14.51 19.29 -7.98
CA CYS A 7 15.12 17.97 -7.93
C CYS A 7 15.46 17.50 -6.50
N LEU A 8 15.92 18.42 -5.64
CA LEU A 8 16.18 18.12 -4.23
C LEU A 8 14.88 17.93 -3.45
N GLU A 9 13.87 18.76 -3.70
CA GLU A 9 12.54 18.63 -3.10
C GLU A 9 11.87 17.31 -3.51
N ASP A 10 11.94 16.92 -4.78
CA ASP A 10 11.44 15.63 -5.29
C ASP A 10 12.15 14.45 -4.61
N MET A 11 13.47 14.54 -4.38
CA MET A 11 14.23 13.49 -3.68
C MET A 11 13.82 13.35 -2.22
N GLU A 12 13.66 14.46 -1.50
CA GLU A 12 13.23 14.44 -0.10
C GLU A 12 11.77 13.98 0.03
N MET A 13 10.89 14.41 -0.87
CA MET A 13 9.50 13.96 -0.92
C MET A 13 9.43 12.45 -1.18
N ARG A 14 10.19 11.95 -2.16
CA ARG A 14 10.30 10.50 -2.41
C ARG A 14 10.81 9.73 -1.20
N LYS A 15 11.84 10.20 -0.49
CA LYS A 15 12.32 9.53 0.73
C LYS A 15 11.21 9.43 1.78
N ARG A 16 10.43 10.50 1.98
CA ARG A 16 9.29 10.52 2.91
C ARG A 16 8.19 9.53 2.49
N ILE A 17 7.85 9.50 1.19
CA ILE A 17 6.88 8.53 0.65
C ILE A 17 7.29 7.10 1.00
N LEU A 18 8.53 6.73 0.71
CA LEU A 18 9.04 5.38 0.98
C LEU A 18 9.09 5.06 2.47
N HIS A 19 9.47 6.03 3.30
CA HIS A 19 9.46 5.89 4.76
C HIS A 19 8.05 5.55 5.28
N PHE A 20 7.03 6.30 4.85
CA PHE A 20 5.65 6.04 5.26
C PHE A 20 5.14 4.68 4.78
N ALA A 21 5.50 4.25 3.57
CA ALA A 21 5.14 2.92 3.07
C ALA A 21 5.77 1.79 3.93
N LEU A 22 7.05 1.93 4.30
CA LEU A 22 7.77 0.96 5.12
C LEU A 22 7.24 0.89 6.57
N GLU A 23 6.86 2.03 7.14
CA GLU A 23 6.29 2.10 8.49
C GLU A 23 4.85 1.61 8.58
N GLY A 24 4.20 1.24 7.46
CA GLY A 24 2.80 0.83 7.43
C GLY A 24 1.80 1.98 7.36
N ASN A 25 2.26 3.23 7.32
CA ASN A 25 1.43 4.41 7.06
C ASN A 25 1.18 4.60 5.55
N ALA A 26 0.60 3.59 4.92
CA ALA A 26 0.45 3.55 3.47
C ALA A 26 -0.50 4.63 2.93
N LEU A 27 -1.48 5.09 3.73
CA LEU A 27 -2.35 6.19 3.31
C LEU A 27 -1.58 7.51 3.15
N LYS A 28 -0.64 7.80 4.05
CA LYS A 28 0.21 8.98 3.91
C LYS A 28 1.17 8.84 2.73
N ALA A 29 1.65 7.63 2.47
CA ALA A 29 2.45 7.35 1.27
C ALA A 29 1.64 7.58 -0.01
N ILE A 30 0.37 7.15 -0.08
CA ILE A 30 -0.54 7.40 -1.20
C ILE A 30 -0.74 8.90 -1.42
N GLU A 31 -1.12 9.64 -0.37
CA GLU A 31 -1.34 11.10 -0.43
C GLU A 31 -0.13 11.83 -1.01
N LEU A 32 1.06 11.59 -0.46
CA LEU A 32 2.29 12.23 -0.93
C LEU A 32 2.70 11.76 -2.34
N THR A 33 2.36 10.53 -2.73
CA THR A 33 2.60 10.04 -4.09
C THR A 33 1.73 10.78 -5.09
N GLU A 34 0.46 11.03 -4.76
CA GLU A 34 -0.46 11.79 -5.62
C GLU A 34 -0.04 13.27 -5.74
N GLU A 35 0.57 13.85 -4.68
CA GLU A 35 1.17 15.19 -4.72
C GLU A 35 2.42 15.25 -5.60
N LEU A 36 3.32 14.27 -5.50
CA LEU A 36 4.58 14.24 -6.27
C LEU A 36 4.36 13.86 -7.75
N ALA A 37 3.47 12.89 -7.99
CA ALA A 37 3.33 12.17 -9.23
C ALA A 37 1.86 11.95 -9.58
N GLN A 38 1.23 13.01 -10.08
CA GLN A 38 -0.19 12.99 -10.43
C GLN A 38 -0.53 11.83 -11.39
N ASP A 39 -1.66 11.17 -11.14
CA ASP A 39 -2.16 9.98 -11.85
C ASP A 39 -1.32 8.71 -11.76
N LEU A 40 -0.17 8.69 -11.06
CA LEU A 40 0.70 7.50 -11.02
C LEU A 40 -0.05 6.26 -10.52
N LEU A 41 -0.80 6.42 -9.43
CA LEU A 41 -1.61 5.35 -8.84
C LEU A 41 -2.90 5.07 -9.64
N GLU A 42 -3.38 6.04 -10.42
CA GLU A 42 -4.48 5.81 -11.33
C GLU A 42 -4.07 4.93 -12.52
N LYS A 43 -2.88 5.19 -13.08
CA LYS A 43 -2.29 4.44 -14.20
C LYS A 43 -1.72 3.10 -13.77
N ASN A 44 -1.24 2.98 -12.54
CA ASN A 44 -0.69 1.76 -11.97
C ASN A 44 -1.60 1.20 -10.86
N LYS A 45 -2.68 0.53 -11.28
CA LYS A 45 -3.66 -0.08 -10.36
C LYS A 45 -3.07 -1.17 -9.48
N ASP A 46 -2.06 -1.90 -9.96
CA ASP A 46 -1.39 -2.93 -9.17
C ASP A 46 -0.70 -2.31 -7.94
N LEU A 47 0.09 -1.25 -8.16
CA LEU A 47 0.75 -0.53 -7.07
C LEU A 47 -0.24 0.12 -6.11
N HIS A 48 -1.32 0.71 -6.63
CA HIS A 48 -2.35 1.31 -5.78
C HIS A 48 -3.02 0.25 -4.90
N PHE A 49 -3.37 -0.91 -5.47
CA PHE A 49 -3.92 -2.02 -4.70
C PHE A 49 -2.94 -2.47 -3.60
N ASP A 50 -1.66 -2.69 -3.96
CA ASP A 50 -0.65 -3.14 -2.99
C ASP A 50 -0.46 -2.13 -1.83
N LEU A 51 -0.50 -0.81 -2.10
CA LEU A 51 -0.45 0.21 -1.05
C LEU A 51 -1.69 0.21 -0.14
N LEU A 52 -2.89 0.07 -0.72
CA LEU A 52 -4.11 -0.05 0.08
C LEU A 52 -4.09 -1.33 0.94
N SER A 53 -3.56 -2.42 0.40
CA SER A 53 -3.38 -3.68 1.13
C SER A 53 -2.47 -3.53 2.34
N LEU A 54 -1.39 -2.74 2.26
CA LEU A 54 -0.55 -2.45 3.43
C LEU A 54 -1.35 -1.80 4.57
N HIS A 55 -2.21 -0.82 4.24
CA HIS A 55 -3.05 -0.19 5.26
C HIS A 55 -4.08 -1.16 5.84
N PHE A 56 -4.71 -1.99 4.99
CA PHE A 56 -5.62 -3.03 5.47
C PHE A 56 -4.93 -3.97 6.47
N VAL A 57 -3.74 -4.45 6.13
CA VAL A 57 -2.92 -5.29 7.01
C VAL A 57 -2.61 -4.59 8.33
N GLU A 58 -2.26 -3.31 8.31
CA GLU A 58 -2.00 -2.53 9.53
C GLU A 58 -3.22 -2.47 10.46
N LEU A 59 -4.43 -2.30 9.90
CA LEU A 59 -5.68 -2.35 10.68
C LEU A 59 -5.92 -3.73 11.29
N VAL A 60 -5.63 -4.80 10.55
CA VAL A 60 -5.74 -6.19 11.03
C VAL A 60 -4.76 -6.43 12.19
N CYS A 61 -3.48 -6.06 12.03
CA CYS A 61 -2.47 -6.16 13.09
C CYS A 61 -2.83 -5.35 14.33
N SER A 62 -3.44 -4.18 14.14
CA SER A 62 -3.92 -3.30 15.22
C SER A 62 -5.22 -3.77 15.88
N ARG A 63 -5.77 -4.93 15.47
CA ARG A 63 -7.02 -5.53 16.01
C ARG A 63 -8.27 -4.70 15.74
N LYS A 64 -8.20 -3.84 14.73
CA LYS A 64 -9.28 -2.95 14.31
C LYS A 64 -10.11 -3.61 13.22
N CYS A 65 -10.68 -4.78 13.50
CA CYS A 65 -11.37 -5.60 12.48
C CYS A 65 -12.51 -4.85 11.79
N THR A 66 -13.30 -4.07 12.55
CA THR A 66 -14.39 -3.27 11.98
C THR A 66 -13.86 -2.22 11.01
N GLU A 67 -12.82 -1.47 11.41
CA GLU A 67 -12.19 -0.47 10.54
C GLU A 67 -11.57 -1.12 9.29
N ALA A 68 -10.95 -2.30 9.42
CA ALA A 68 -10.39 -3.06 8.30
C ALA A 68 -11.49 -3.45 7.28
N LEU A 69 -12.64 -3.91 7.76
CA LEU A 69 -13.78 -4.28 6.91
C LEU A 69 -14.38 -3.05 6.21
N GLU A 70 -14.61 -1.97 6.93
CA GLU A 70 -15.11 -0.71 6.37
C GLU A 70 -14.14 -0.16 5.31
N PHE A 71 -12.84 -0.23 5.59
CA PHE A 71 -11.80 0.16 4.66
C PHE A 71 -11.82 -0.69 3.39
N ALA A 72 -11.88 -2.01 3.51
CA ALA A 72 -11.95 -2.92 2.36
C ALA A 72 -13.18 -2.65 1.49
N GLN A 73 -14.36 -2.50 2.12
CA GLN A 73 -15.60 -2.19 1.40
C GLN A 73 -15.54 -0.84 0.68
N THR A 74 -14.85 0.15 1.25
CA THR A 74 -14.78 1.49 0.67
C THR A 74 -13.69 1.61 -0.40
N LYS A 75 -12.50 1.05 -0.14
CA LYS A 75 -11.29 1.30 -0.94
C LYS A 75 -10.90 0.14 -1.84
N LEU A 76 -11.25 -1.10 -1.49
CA LEU A 76 -10.87 -2.30 -2.25
C LEU A 76 -11.99 -2.80 -3.18
N THR A 77 -13.26 -2.45 -2.94
CA THR A 77 -14.39 -2.76 -3.83
C THR A 77 -14.16 -2.39 -5.31
N PRO A 78 -13.54 -1.24 -5.67
CA PRO A 78 -13.25 -0.92 -7.08
C PRO A 78 -12.39 -1.97 -7.80
N PHE A 79 -11.60 -2.75 -7.06
CA PHE A 79 -10.75 -3.81 -7.59
C PHE A 79 -11.46 -5.17 -7.71
N GLY A 80 -12.63 -5.32 -7.07
CA GLY A 80 -13.37 -6.60 -6.97
C GLY A 80 -13.99 -7.13 -8.27
N LYS A 81 -13.74 -6.49 -9.41
CA LYS A 81 -14.13 -6.99 -10.74
C LYS A 81 -12.99 -7.71 -11.47
N VAL A 82 -11.76 -7.66 -10.96
CA VAL A 82 -10.60 -8.27 -11.59
C VAL A 82 -10.13 -9.43 -10.72
N GLN A 83 -10.16 -10.64 -11.28
CA GLN A 83 -9.91 -11.88 -10.57
C GLN A 83 -8.61 -11.88 -9.73
N LYS A 84 -7.50 -11.37 -10.30
CA LYS A 84 -6.21 -11.30 -9.59
C LYS A 84 -6.25 -10.49 -8.28
N TYR A 85 -7.09 -9.45 -8.22
CA TYR A 85 -7.24 -8.63 -7.01
C TYR A 85 -8.19 -9.28 -6.01
N VAL A 86 -9.19 -10.02 -6.51
CA VAL A 86 -10.10 -10.80 -5.66
C VAL A 86 -9.32 -11.88 -4.93
N GLU A 87 -8.49 -12.66 -5.63
CA GLU A 87 -7.63 -13.69 -5.03
C GLU A 87 -6.71 -13.11 -3.95
N LYS A 88 -6.01 -12.01 -4.25
CA LYS A 88 -5.20 -11.32 -3.25
C LYS A 88 -6.04 -10.85 -2.05
N LEU A 89 -7.23 -10.28 -2.30
CA LEU A 89 -8.11 -9.81 -1.22
C LEU A 89 -8.58 -10.95 -0.32
N GLU A 90 -8.85 -12.13 -0.89
CA GLU A 90 -9.18 -13.35 -0.13
C GLU A 90 -8.04 -13.74 0.82
N ASP A 91 -6.79 -13.71 0.35
CA ASP A 91 -5.61 -13.97 1.19
C ASP A 91 -5.50 -12.96 2.34
N PHE A 92 -5.72 -11.66 2.09
CA PHE A 92 -5.75 -10.65 3.14
C PHE A 92 -6.91 -10.86 4.11
N MET A 93 -8.11 -11.18 3.63
CA MET A 93 -9.28 -11.44 4.48
C MET A 93 -9.09 -12.67 5.35
N ALA A 94 -8.34 -13.68 4.90
CA ALA A 94 -8.03 -14.86 5.71
C ALA A 94 -7.31 -14.50 7.02
N LEU A 95 -6.58 -13.37 7.09
CA LEU A 95 -5.95 -12.88 8.32
C LEU A 95 -6.96 -12.53 9.41
N LEU A 96 -8.16 -12.06 9.04
CA LEU A 96 -9.23 -11.69 9.98
C LEU A 96 -9.83 -12.91 10.70
N ALA A 97 -9.66 -14.12 10.16
CA ALA A 97 -10.19 -15.34 10.74
C ALA A 97 -9.40 -15.80 11.99
N TYR A 98 -8.28 -15.14 12.30
CA TYR A 98 -7.37 -15.54 13.38
C TYR A 98 -7.31 -14.48 14.47
N GLU A 99 -7.43 -14.91 15.72
CA GLU A 99 -7.15 -14.06 16.89
C GLU A 99 -5.68 -13.67 16.98
N GLU A 100 -4.77 -14.33 16.27
CA GLU A 100 -3.37 -13.91 16.08
C GLU A 100 -3.06 -14.02 14.58
N PRO A 101 -3.09 -12.91 13.80
CA PRO A 101 -2.87 -12.91 12.37
C PRO A 101 -1.55 -13.56 11.97
N GLU A 102 -0.54 -13.53 12.84
CA GLU A 102 0.77 -14.16 12.65
C GLU A 102 0.70 -15.69 12.65
N LYS A 103 -0.39 -16.28 13.18
CA LYS A 103 -0.66 -17.73 13.12
C LYS A 103 -1.43 -18.13 11.85
N SER A 104 -1.86 -17.17 11.04
CA SER A 104 -2.51 -17.45 9.77
C SER A 104 -1.53 -18.07 8.77
N PRO A 105 -1.96 -18.98 7.89
CA PRO A 105 -1.17 -19.37 6.71
C PRO A 105 -0.71 -18.17 5.86
N MET A 106 -1.40 -17.04 5.96
CA MET A 106 -1.11 -15.80 5.24
C MET A 106 -0.19 -14.83 6.01
N PHE A 107 0.46 -15.27 7.10
CA PHE A 107 1.33 -14.42 7.94
C PHE A 107 2.44 -13.69 7.17
N HIS A 108 2.87 -14.23 6.03
CA HIS A 108 3.89 -13.62 5.18
C HIS A 108 3.47 -12.23 4.66
N LEU A 109 2.16 -11.95 4.55
CA LEU A 109 1.61 -10.64 4.18
C LEU A 109 1.81 -9.58 5.27
N LEU A 110 2.06 -9.98 6.51
CA LEU A 110 2.34 -9.08 7.64
C LEU A 110 3.82 -8.68 7.71
N SER A 111 4.68 -9.40 6.96
CA SER A 111 6.13 -9.32 7.09
C SER A 111 6.70 -7.98 6.64
N LEU A 112 7.87 -7.66 7.18
CA LEU A 112 8.68 -6.54 6.69
C LEU A 112 9.09 -6.75 5.22
N GLU A 113 9.31 -7.99 4.79
CA GLU A 113 9.67 -8.33 3.41
C GLU A 113 8.57 -7.93 2.44
N TYR A 114 7.30 -8.21 2.76
CA TYR A 114 6.16 -7.79 1.95
C TYR A 114 6.08 -6.26 1.86
N ARG A 115 6.22 -5.56 3.00
CA ARG A 115 6.28 -4.08 3.03
C ARG A 115 7.41 -3.52 2.18
N GLN A 116 8.60 -4.09 2.28
CA GLN A 116 9.76 -3.69 1.50
C GLN A 116 9.52 -3.88 0.01
N HIS A 117 8.92 -5.01 -0.39
CA HIS A 117 8.59 -5.28 -1.79
C HIS A 117 7.67 -4.19 -2.38
N VAL A 118 6.62 -3.81 -1.65
CA VAL A 118 5.70 -2.74 -2.07
C VAL A 118 6.41 -1.39 -2.14
N ALA A 119 7.25 -1.06 -1.15
CA ALA A 119 8.04 0.18 -1.14
C ALA A 119 9.04 0.24 -2.30
N ASP A 120 9.68 -0.88 -2.65
CA ASP A 120 10.60 -0.96 -3.79
C ASP A 120 9.86 -0.75 -5.12
N ASN A 121 8.68 -1.37 -5.28
CA ASN A 121 7.82 -1.16 -6.45
C ASN A 121 7.37 0.31 -6.54
N LEU A 122 7.00 0.93 -5.42
CA LEU A 122 6.66 2.35 -5.35
C LEU A 122 7.84 3.23 -5.77
N ASN A 123 9.04 2.97 -5.25
CA ASN A 123 10.26 3.71 -5.60
C ASN A 123 10.56 3.62 -7.09
N ARG A 124 10.47 2.42 -7.67
CA ARG A 124 10.67 2.19 -9.11
C ARG A 124 9.63 2.92 -9.95
N ALA A 125 8.37 2.93 -9.52
CA ALA A 125 7.29 3.64 -10.22
C ALA A 125 7.50 5.15 -10.21
N ILE A 126 7.92 5.73 -9.07
CA ILE A 126 8.24 7.16 -8.96
C ILE A 126 9.46 7.53 -9.81
N LEU A 127 10.48 6.67 -9.85
CA LEU A 127 11.68 6.88 -10.67
C LEU A 127 11.46 6.71 -12.17
N GLY A 128 10.44 5.98 -12.57
CA GLY A 128 10.09 5.71 -13.97
C GLY A 128 9.25 6.81 -14.64
N LEU A 129 8.96 7.90 -13.94
CA LEU A 129 8.32 9.13 -14.47
C LEU A 129 9.26 9.88 -15.42
#